data_AF-A0A9P6XWN4-F1
#
_entry.id   AF-A0A9P6XWN4-F1
#
_cell.length_a   1.000
_cell.length_b   1.000
_cell.length_c   1.000
_cell.angle_alpha   90.00
_cell.angle_beta   90.00
_cell.angle_gamma   90.00
#
_symmetry.space_group_name_H-M   'P 1'
#
loop_
_entity.id
_entity.type
_entity.pdbx_description
1 polymer ?
#
loop_
_entity_poly.entity_id
_entity_poly.type
_entity_poly.pdbx_seq_one_letter_code
_entity_poly.pdbx_strand_id
1 'polypeptide(L)'
;MVAQPKYWQSYYQGDDAALRLLRSYSFSDRCRYYWGEPALVQAVQTLFANLQRHAPPLVLLSQYLPEQYRAVREGALANTPTALVQHRIGLCLGEYARACSANQAGIRTRTAASAAAVPANG
;
A
#
# COMPACT_ATOMS: atom_id res chain seq x y z
N MET A 1 14.43 5.23 10.55
CA MET A 1 15.14 5.19 9.25
C MET A 1 16.54 5.80 9.31
N VAL A 2 16.74 7.02 9.85
CA VAL A 2 18.09 7.63 9.94
C VAL A 2 19.04 6.83 10.81
N ALA A 3 18.58 6.37 11.98
CA ALA A 3 19.37 5.53 12.90
C ALA A 3 19.71 4.12 12.35
N GLN A 4 19.03 3.67 11.30
CA GLN A 4 19.26 2.36 10.68
C GLN A 4 19.26 2.51 9.15
N PRO A 5 20.29 3.10 8.53
CA PRO A 5 20.25 3.54 7.13
C PRO A 5 20.35 2.41 6.09
N LYS A 6 20.63 1.18 6.52
CA LYS A 6 20.93 -0.01 5.71
C LYS A 6 19.97 -0.27 4.53
N TYR A 7 18.68 0.01 4.67
CA TYR A 7 17.71 -0.28 3.60
C TYR A 7 17.60 0.80 2.54
N TRP A 8 18.08 2.03 2.77
CA TRP A 8 17.89 3.14 1.81
C TRP A 8 19.20 3.82 1.37
N GLN A 9 20.29 3.71 2.14
CA GLN A 9 21.53 4.45 1.89
C GLN A 9 22.16 4.23 0.52
N SER A 10 22.04 3.04 -0.05
CA SER A 10 22.57 2.73 -1.39
C SER A 10 21.67 3.20 -2.54
N TYR A 11 20.44 3.62 -2.23
CA TYR A 11 19.43 4.01 -3.22
C TYR A 11 19.26 5.53 -3.34
N TYR A 12 19.51 6.26 -2.26
CA TYR A 12 19.28 7.70 -2.19
C TYR A 12 20.60 8.44 -2.02
N GLN A 13 20.79 9.49 -2.82
CA GLN A 13 21.95 10.38 -2.78
C GLN A 13 21.47 11.83 -2.73
N GLY A 14 22.34 12.73 -2.30
CA GLY A 14 22.05 14.17 -2.18
C GLY A 14 22.34 14.70 -0.80
N ASP A 15 21.97 15.96 -0.58
CA ASP A 15 22.06 16.61 0.73
C ASP A 15 20.99 16.09 1.71
N ASP A 16 21.05 16.55 2.96
CA ASP A 16 20.13 16.11 4.00
C ASP A 16 18.65 16.39 3.69
N ALA A 17 18.37 17.48 2.98
CA ALA A 17 17.02 17.86 2.57
C ALA A 17 16.49 16.90 1.49
N ALA A 18 17.30 16.62 0.47
CA ALA A 18 17.00 15.63 -0.56
C ALA A 18 16.83 14.23 0.03
N LEU A 19 17.71 13.82 0.94
CA LEU A 19 17.60 12.52 1.61
C LEU A 19 16.34 12.43 2.47
N ARG A 20 15.94 13.52 3.16
CA ARG A 20 14.68 13.57 3.90
C ARG A 20 13.48 13.42 2.98
N LEU A 21 13.46 14.13 1.86
CA LEU A 21 12.42 14.02 0.84
C LEU A 21 12.33 12.58 0.30
N LEU A 22 13.47 12.01 -0.11
CA LEU A 22 13.52 10.68 -0.72
C LEU A 22 13.10 9.57 0.24
N ARG A 23 13.46 9.66 1.54
CA ARG A 23 12.99 8.70 2.55
C ARG A 23 11.48 8.68 2.73
N SER A 24 10.80 9.80 2.44
CA SER A 24 9.35 9.94 2.62
C SER A 24 8.54 9.74 1.34
N TYR A 25 9.09 10.13 0.18
CA TYR A 25 8.30 10.29 -1.05
C TYR A 25 8.88 9.56 -2.28
N SER A 26 10.04 8.93 -2.18
CA SER A 26 10.61 8.20 -3.31
C SER A 26 9.74 7.00 -3.72
N PHE A 27 9.55 6.84 -5.03
CA PHE A 27 8.84 5.69 -5.61
C PHE A 27 9.55 4.35 -5.39
N SER A 28 10.83 4.34 -5.02
CA SER A 28 11.51 3.09 -4.66
C SER A 28 11.02 2.49 -3.34
N ASP A 29 10.25 3.26 -2.54
CA ASP A 29 9.54 2.79 -1.35
C ASP A 29 10.44 2.03 -0.37
N ARG A 30 11.63 2.57 -0.08
CA ARG A 30 12.59 1.89 0.81
C ARG A 30 12.15 1.92 2.28
N CYS A 31 11.17 2.76 2.63
CA CYS A 31 10.56 2.77 3.96
C CYS A 31 9.81 1.47 4.27
N ARG A 32 9.40 0.68 3.25
CA ARG A 32 8.66 -0.58 3.47
C ARG A 32 9.36 -1.59 4.37
N TYR A 33 10.70 -1.62 4.34
CA TYR A 33 11.50 -2.55 5.12
C TYR A 33 11.49 -2.26 6.61
N TYR A 34 10.97 -1.09 7.02
CA TYR A 34 10.90 -0.70 8.43
C TYR A 34 9.55 -1.00 9.07
N TRP A 35 8.50 -1.38 8.31
CA TRP A 35 7.15 -1.63 8.87
C TRP A 35 7.10 -2.69 9.97
N GLY A 36 8.07 -3.61 10.00
CA GLY A 36 8.20 -4.63 11.05
C GLY A 36 8.98 -4.19 12.29
N GLU A 37 9.59 -3.01 12.29
CA GLU A 37 10.37 -2.52 13.44
C GLU A 37 9.43 -2.27 14.64
N PRO A 38 9.73 -2.81 15.84
CA PRO A 38 8.81 -2.73 16.99
C PRO A 38 8.35 -1.30 17.33
N ALA A 39 9.28 -0.34 17.27
CA ALA A 39 8.97 1.07 17.54
C ALA A 39 8.00 1.66 16.50
N LEU A 40 8.09 1.25 15.22
CA LEU A 40 7.17 1.72 14.20
C LEU A 40 5.80 1.06 14.36
N VAL A 41 5.75 -0.24 14.64
CA VAL A 41 4.49 -0.96 14.90
C VAL A 41 3.74 -0.28 16.06
N GLN A 42 4.41 0.01 17.16
CA GLN A 42 3.82 0.69 18.32
C GLN A 42 3.33 2.11 17.98
N ALA A 43 4.11 2.87 17.22
CA ALA A 43 3.72 4.22 16.80
C ALA A 43 2.45 4.20 15.93
N VAL A 44 2.35 3.25 15.01
CA VAL A 44 1.20 3.08 14.11
C VAL A 44 -0.03 2.64 14.90
N GLN A 45 0.11 1.69 15.82
CA GLN A 45 -0.97 1.26 16.71
C GLN A 45 -1.51 2.43 17.54
N THR A 46 -0.62 3.25 18.10
CA THR A 46 -1.00 4.45 18.87
C THR A 46 -1.76 5.45 17.99
N LEU A 47 -1.27 5.70 16.77
CA LEU A 47 -1.95 6.58 15.81
C LEU A 47 -3.35 6.07 15.47
N PHE A 48 -3.49 4.77 15.16
CA PHE A 48 -4.78 4.16 14.84
C PHE A 48 -5.74 4.24 16.02
N ALA A 49 -5.29 3.94 17.24
CA ALA A 49 -6.11 4.04 18.44
C ALA A 49 -6.57 5.48 18.71
N ASN A 50 -5.74 6.49 18.42
CA ASN A 50 -6.12 7.89 18.55
C ASN A 50 -7.19 8.29 17.53
N LEU A 51 -7.00 7.92 16.26
CA LEU A 51 -7.95 8.23 15.18
C LEU A 51 -9.26 7.45 15.29
N GLN A 52 -9.25 6.29 15.95
CA GLN A 52 -10.46 5.52 16.21
C GLN A 52 -11.27 6.11 17.37
N ARG A 53 -10.62 6.65 18.39
CA ARG A 53 -11.28 7.40 19.47
C ARG A 53 -11.80 8.76 19.00
N HIS A 54 -11.06 9.41 18.11
CA HIS A 54 -11.39 10.71 17.56
C HIS A 54 -11.26 10.67 16.04
N ALA A 55 -12.40 10.39 15.38
CA ALA A 55 -12.45 10.36 13.93
C ALA A 55 -11.95 11.69 13.34
N PRO A 56 -11.13 11.66 12.27
CA PRO A 56 -10.57 12.88 11.70
C PRO A 56 -11.70 13.78 11.14
N PRO A 57 -11.66 15.09 11.40
CA PRO A 57 -12.59 16.03 10.79
C PRO A 57 -12.59 15.93 9.27
N LEU A 58 -13.77 16.04 8.65
CA LEU A 58 -13.91 15.90 7.20
C LEU A 58 -13.09 16.91 6.39
N VAL A 59 -12.86 18.11 6.94
CA VAL A 59 -11.99 19.12 6.31
C VAL A 59 -10.55 18.65 6.18
N LEU A 60 -10.02 17.94 7.18
CA LEU A 60 -8.68 17.36 7.11
C LEU A 60 -8.65 16.15 6.20
N LEU A 61 -9.73 15.35 6.20
CA LEU A 61 -9.85 14.25 5.26
C LEU A 61 -9.85 14.74 3.81
N SER A 62 -10.55 15.84 3.51
CA SER A 62 -10.53 16.47 2.19
C SER A 62 -9.14 16.97 1.78
N GLN A 63 -8.35 17.46 2.73
CA GLN A 63 -7.00 17.98 2.45
C GLN A 63 -5.98 16.86 2.18
N TYR A 64 -6.02 15.78 2.96
CA TYR A 64 -4.97 14.75 2.96
C TYR A 64 -5.36 13.43 2.29
N LEU A 65 -6.65 13.11 2.23
CA LEU A 65 -7.20 11.86 1.70
C LEU A 65 -8.43 12.16 0.81
N PRO A 66 -8.28 12.91 -0.29
CA PRO A 66 -9.40 13.46 -1.06
C PRO A 66 -10.34 12.40 -1.65
N GLU A 67 -9.80 11.25 -2.10
CA GLU A 67 -10.62 10.15 -2.63
C GLU A 67 -11.45 9.47 -1.53
N GLN A 68 -10.86 9.28 -0.34
CA GLN A 68 -11.57 8.73 0.81
C GLN A 68 -12.61 9.72 1.34
N TYR A 69 -12.33 11.02 1.30
CA TYR A 69 -13.31 12.05 1.68
C TYR A 69 -14.58 11.96 0.83
N ARG A 70 -14.46 11.81 -0.50
CA ARG A 70 -15.62 11.64 -1.38
C ARG A 70 -16.45 10.42 -0.97
N ALA A 71 -15.80 9.27 -0.80
CA ALA A 71 -16.46 8.02 -0.40
C ALA A 71 -17.12 8.10 1.00
N VAL A 72 -16.48 8.75 1.97
CA VAL A 72 -17.05 8.97 3.31
C VAL A 72 -18.27 9.88 3.24
N ARG A 73 -18.17 10.99 2.49
CA ARG A 73 -19.27 11.95 2.33
C ARG A 73 -20.50 11.32 1.66
N GLU A 74 -20.28 10.38 0.75
CA GLU A 74 -21.33 9.61 0.05
C GLU A 74 -21.88 8.44 0.89
N GLY A 75 -21.35 8.20 2.09
CA GLY A 75 -21.76 7.08 2.95
C GLY A 75 -21.26 5.71 2.49
N ALA A 76 -20.42 5.65 1.46
CA ALA A 76 -19.85 4.42 0.91
C ALA A 76 -18.64 3.90 1.69
N LEU A 77 -18.04 4.74 2.55
CA LEU A 77 -16.86 4.39 3.36
C LEU A 77 -17.01 4.89 4.80
N ALA A 78 -16.64 4.06 5.78
CA ALA A 78 -16.57 4.49 7.17
C ALA A 78 -15.36 5.39 7.41
N ASN A 79 -15.52 6.46 8.20
CA ASN A 79 -14.42 7.35 8.61
C ASN A 79 -13.57 6.74 9.75
N THR A 80 -13.02 5.55 9.52
CA THR A 80 -12.13 4.85 10.46
C THR A 80 -10.76 4.63 9.83
N PRO A 81 -9.66 4.68 10.59
CA PRO A 81 -8.31 4.63 10.02
C PRO A 81 -8.07 3.37 9.18
N THR A 82 -8.57 2.21 9.62
CA THR A 82 -8.46 0.95 8.87
C THR A 82 -9.21 0.99 7.54
N ALA A 83 -10.46 1.48 7.54
CA ALA A 83 -11.26 1.56 6.32
C ALA A 83 -10.62 2.54 5.31
N LEU A 84 -10.11 3.68 5.78
CA LEU A 84 -9.43 4.68 4.94
C LEU A 84 -8.18 4.10 4.25
N VAL A 85 -7.35 3.35 4.99
CA VAL A 85 -6.15 2.71 4.44
C VAL A 85 -6.51 1.61 3.45
N GLN A 86 -7.44 0.72 3.82
CA GLN A 86 -7.88 -0.37 2.93
C GLN A 86 -8.50 0.18 1.63
N HIS A 87 -9.28 1.25 1.71
CA HIS A 87 -9.81 1.93 0.53
C HIS A 87 -8.69 2.43 -0.40
N ARG A 88 -7.63 3.06 0.15
CA ARG A 88 -6.50 3.52 -0.67
C ARG A 88 -5.79 2.37 -1.39
N ILE A 89 -5.56 1.26 -0.68
CA ILE A 89 -4.95 0.06 -1.27
C ILE A 89 -5.88 -0.52 -2.34
N GLY A 90 -7.18 -0.60 -2.06
CA GLY A 90 -8.21 -1.09 -2.97
C GLY A 90 -8.28 -0.30 -4.28
N LEU A 91 -8.13 1.03 -4.23
CA LEU A 91 -8.08 1.86 -5.44
C LEU A 91 -6.92 1.47 -6.36
N CYS A 92 -5.73 1.25 -5.79
CA CYS A 92 -4.56 0.78 -6.55
C CYS A 92 -4.80 -0.61 -7.16
N LEU A 93 -5.30 -1.56 -6.35
CA LEU A 93 -5.62 -2.91 -6.83
C LEU A 93 -6.71 -2.91 -7.90
N GLY A 94 -7.68 -1.98 -7.82
CA GLY A 94 -8.76 -1.83 -8.78
C GLY A 94 -8.31 -1.42 -10.17
N GLU A 95 -7.17 -0.74 -10.30
CA GLU A 95 -6.57 -0.45 -11.61
C GLU A 95 -6.07 -1.74 -12.29
N TYR A 96 -5.33 -2.57 -11.54
CA TYR A 96 -4.85 -3.86 -12.03
C TYR A 96 -5.99 -4.82 -12.33
N ALA A 97 -7.00 -4.89 -11.45
CA ALA A 97 -8.16 -5.76 -11.64
C ALA A 97 -8.89 -5.41 -12.95
N ARG A 98 -9.16 -4.12 -13.21
CA ARG A 98 -9.79 -3.66 -14.45
C ARG A 98 -8.96 -4.02 -15.69
N ALA A 99 -7.64 -3.80 -15.64
CA ALA A 99 -6.75 -4.14 -16.75
C ALA A 99 -6.74 -5.65 -17.04
N CYS A 100 -6.64 -6.49 -16.00
CA CYS A 100 -6.65 -7.95 -16.16
C CYS A 100 -8.00 -8.49 -16.65
N SER A 101 -9.11 -7.93 -16.16
CA SER A 101 -10.47 -8.29 -16.62
C SER A 101 -10.68 -7.90 -18.08
N ALA A 102 -10.23 -6.71 -18.50
CA ALA A 102 -10.31 -6.27 -19.90
C ALA A 102 -9.49 -7.16 -20.84
N ASN A 103 -8.31 -7.63 -20.39
CA ASN A 103 -7.41 -8.44 -21.20
C ASN A 103 -7.74 -9.95 -21.22
N GLN A 104 -8.84 -10.40 -20.61
CA GLN A 104 -9.21 -11.82 -20.45
C GLN A 104 -8.10 -12.71 -19.85
N ALA A 105 -7.12 -12.12 -19.16
CA ALA A 105 -5.93 -12.83 -18.66
C ALA A 105 -6.25 -13.94 -17.64
N GLY A 106 -7.49 -13.99 -17.12
CA GLY A 106 -8.01 -15.03 -16.23
C GLY A 106 -8.63 -16.24 -16.92
N ILE A 107 -8.92 -16.21 -18.23
CA ILE A 107 -9.43 -17.38 -18.95
C ILE A 107 -8.25 -18.07 -19.63
N ARG A 108 -7.46 -18.83 -18.86
CA ARG A 108 -6.68 -19.91 -19.49
C ARG A 108 -7.66 -21.01 -19.86
N THR A 109 -8.09 -21.04 -21.12
CA THR A 109 -8.72 -22.23 -21.69
C THR A 109 -7.75 -23.38 -21.44
N ARG A 110 -8.12 -24.34 -20.58
CA ARG A 110 -7.38 -25.60 -20.42
C ARG A 110 -7.44 -26.32 -21.77
N THR A 111 -6.49 -26.05 -22.67
CA THR A 111 -6.26 -26.91 -23.82
C THR A 111 -5.79 -28.26 -23.29
N ALA A 112 -6.45 -29.33 -23.73
CA ALA A 112 -6.28 -30.71 -23.29
C ALA A 112 -4.88 -31.32 -23.56
N ALA A 113 -3.86 -30.50 -23.84
CA ALA A 113 -2.53 -30.93 -24.24
C ALA A 113 -1.55 -31.13 -23.08
N SER A 114 -1.87 -30.75 -21.83
CA SER A 114 -0.94 -30.91 -20.70
C SER A 114 -1.03 -32.27 -19.99
N ALA A 115 -1.70 -33.27 -20.57
CA ALA A 115 -1.90 -34.59 -19.98
C ALA A 115 -0.94 -35.67 -20.54
N ALA A 116 0.16 -35.29 -21.20
CA ALA A 116 1.10 -36.25 -21.76
C ALA A 116 2.53 -36.07 -21.22
N ALA A 117 2.92 -37.08 -20.43
CA ALA A 117 4.27 -37.64 -20.26
C ALA A 117 5.36 -36.80 -19.59
N VAL A 118 5.71 -37.19 -18.35
CA VAL A 118 7.11 -37.46 -17.99
C VAL A 118 7.14 -38.80 -17.24
N PRO A 119 7.75 -39.87 -17.81
CA PRO A 119 7.98 -41.11 -17.08
C PRO A 119 9.11 -40.90 -16.06
N ALA A 120 8.97 -41.55 -14.91
CA ALA A 120 10.01 -41.65 -13.90
C ALA A 120 11.26 -42.30 -14.49
N ASN A 121 12.44 -41.75 -14.20
CA ASN A 121 13.72 -42.47 -14.24
C ASN A 121 14.80 -41.69 -13.49
N GLY A 122 15.57 -42.41 -12.67
CA GLY A 122 16.86 -42.02 -12.11
C GLY A 122 16.89 -41.94 -10.60
#